data_AF-A0A9P7KKH5-F1
#
_entry.id   AF-A0A9P7KKH5-F1
#
_cell.length_a   1.000
_cell.length_b   1.000
_cell.length_c   1.000
_cell.angle_alpha   90.00
_cell.angle_beta   90.00
_cell.angle_gamma   90.00
#
_symmetry.space_group_name_H-M   'P 1'
#
loop_
_entity.id
_entity.type
_entity.pdbx_description
1 polymer ?
#
loop_
_entity_poly.entity_id
_entity_poly.type
_entity_poly.pdbx_seq_one_letter_code
_entity_poly.pdbx_strand_id
1 'polypeptide(L)'
;MFFTESGLRWLSPDLMKNNLLQPAIATGVTFNITLLQDTLSNLERIRNTPLPFAYQFHLRVTLWLYLALLPFQIYSTFGYYTIPGTLFTSFLFLGFLEIGQEIENPFNYDLNDLDLDHFCLSIQRELHEITAYAQPDPSSFIFDPCNIPFAPSDRRSAAELVEDLPYQAPQHEGELAPPGIASIRHTLVNSWKQVDRDTRPDRAPVFVS
;
A
#
# COMPACT_ATOMS: atom_id res chain seq x y z
N MET A 1 0.51 10.61 -28.76
CA MET A 1 1.83 11.12 -28.34
C MET A 1 1.76 12.44 -27.55
N PHE A 2 0.60 12.80 -26.98
CA PHE A 2 0.40 14.03 -26.17
C PHE A 2 0.17 13.76 -24.67
N PHE A 3 0.29 12.51 -24.22
CA PHE A 3 -0.37 12.05 -22.99
C PHE A 3 0.54 11.63 -21.82
N THR A 4 1.85 11.48 -21.99
CA THR A 4 2.65 10.81 -20.94
C THR A 4 3.45 11.76 -20.05
N GLU A 5 4.03 12.83 -20.58
CA GLU A 5 4.82 13.76 -19.73
C GLU A 5 4.27 15.18 -19.69
N SER A 6 3.75 15.67 -20.81
CA SER A 6 3.21 17.03 -20.90
C SER A 6 1.79 17.13 -20.32
N GLY A 7 0.93 16.14 -20.57
CA GLY A 7 -0.47 16.15 -20.09
C GLY A 7 -0.61 16.22 -18.56
N LEU A 8 0.17 15.42 -17.83
CA LEU A 8 0.16 15.39 -16.36
C LEU A 8 0.64 16.70 -15.74
N ARG A 9 1.57 17.42 -16.40
CA ARG A 9 2.06 18.72 -15.95
C ARG A 9 1.03 19.84 -16.10
N TRP A 10 0.11 19.72 -17.06
CA TRP A 10 -0.96 20.69 -17.25
C TRP A 10 -2.19 20.44 -16.37
N LEU A 11 -2.29 19.26 -15.74
CA LEU A 11 -3.42 18.88 -14.90
C LEU A 11 -3.53 19.76 -13.65
N SER A 12 -2.45 19.94 -12.88
CA SER A 12 -2.54 20.69 -11.62
C SER A 12 -2.85 22.19 -11.82
N PRO A 13 -2.26 22.91 -12.79
CA PRO A 13 -2.66 24.30 -13.05
C PRO A 13 -4.09 24.42 -13.55
N ASP A 14 -4.60 23.45 -14.32
CA ASP A 14 -5.97 23.47 -14.85
C ASP A 14 -7.01 23.24 -13.74
N LEU A 15 -6.77 22.26 -12.86
CA LEU A 15 -7.64 22.00 -11.71
C LEU A 15 -7.65 23.16 -10.70
N MET A 16 -6.53 23.86 -10.55
CA MET A 16 -6.46 25.10 -9.75
C MET A 16 -7.25 26.24 -10.39
N LYS A 17 -7.17 26.43 -11.71
CA LYS A 17 -7.96 27.44 -12.43
C LYS A 17 -9.47 27.20 -12.31
N ASN A 18 -9.88 25.93 -12.30
CA ASN A 18 -11.28 25.53 -12.18
C ASN A 18 -11.81 25.52 -10.73
N ASN A 19 -11.03 26.00 -9.74
CA ASN A 19 -11.37 26.00 -8.31
C ASN A 19 -11.71 24.61 -7.74
N LEU A 20 -11.22 23.54 -8.37
CA LEU A 20 -11.44 22.16 -7.91
C LEU A 20 -10.40 21.72 -6.86
N LEU A 21 -9.26 22.41 -6.80
CA LEU A 21 -8.18 22.14 -5.84
C LEU A 21 -7.81 23.41 -5.07
N GLN A 22 -7.79 23.32 -3.74
CA GLN A 22 -7.23 24.36 -2.90
C GLN A 22 -5.69 24.39 -3.03
N PRO A 23 -5.06 25.60 -3.06
CA PRO A 23 -3.60 25.71 -3.20
C PRO A 23 -2.81 24.97 -2.12
N ALA A 24 -3.35 24.86 -0.91
CA ALA A 24 -2.71 24.15 0.20
C ALA A 24 -2.56 22.63 -0.05
N ILE A 25 -3.51 22.02 -0.75
CA ILE A 25 -3.51 20.58 -1.07
C ILE A 25 -2.85 20.31 -2.44
N ALA A 26 -2.89 21.30 -3.34
CA ALA A 26 -2.35 21.19 -4.70
C ALA A 26 -0.86 20.83 -4.75
N THR A 27 -0.05 21.32 -3.81
CA THR A 27 1.38 20.95 -3.70
C THR A 27 1.56 19.47 -3.39
N GLY A 28 0.77 18.92 -2.46
CA GLY A 28 0.80 17.50 -2.11
C GLY A 28 0.38 16.60 -3.28
N VAL A 29 -0.67 16.98 -4.00
CA VAL A 29 -1.12 16.26 -5.21
C VAL A 29 -0.05 16.30 -6.30
N THR A 30 0.54 17.49 -6.55
CA THR A 30 1.59 17.65 -7.57
C THR A 30 2.82 16.79 -7.26
N PHE A 31 3.23 16.71 -5.98
CA PHE A 31 4.33 15.85 -5.56
C PHE A 31 4.08 14.38 -5.88
N ASN A 32 2.88 13.86 -5.56
CA ASN A 32 2.52 12.48 -5.88
C ASN A 32 2.49 12.22 -7.39
N ILE A 33 2.03 13.18 -8.19
CA ILE A 33 2.06 13.10 -9.66
C ILE A 33 3.50 13.03 -10.17
N THR A 34 4.40 13.87 -9.65
CA THR A 34 5.83 13.82 -10.01
C THR A 34 6.45 12.47 -9.65
N LEU A 35 6.12 11.91 -8.48
CA LEU A 35 6.61 10.59 -8.07
C LEU A 35 6.15 9.47 -9.03
N LEU A 36 4.90 9.51 -9.49
CA LEU A 36 4.39 8.58 -10.50
C LEU A 36 5.15 8.73 -11.82
N GLN A 37 5.42 9.97 -12.25
CA GLN A 37 6.18 10.24 -13.47
C GLN A 37 7.63 9.73 -13.36
N ASP A 38 8.30 9.96 -12.23
CA ASP A 38 9.65 9.47 -11.98
C ASP A 38 9.70 7.94 -12.03
N THR A 39 8.69 7.27 -11.44
CA THR A 39 8.58 5.81 -11.48
C THR A 39 8.37 5.29 -12.90
N LEU A 40 7.48 5.92 -13.67
CA LEU A 40 7.26 5.56 -15.08
C LEU A 40 8.54 5.73 -15.91
N SER A 41 9.23 6.86 -15.76
CA SER A 41 10.49 7.12 -16.46
C SER A 41 11.56 6.07 -16.11
N ASN A 42 11.63 5.66 -14.84
CA ASN A 42 12.53 4.58 -14.42
C ASN A 42 12.18 3.24 -15.08
N LEU A 43 10.89 2.88 -15.15
CA LEU A 43 10.45 1.65 -15.82
C LEU A 43 10.71 1.70 -17.34
N GLU A 44 10.45 2.83 -17.99
CA GLU A 44 10.76 3.03 -19.40
C GLU A 44 12.26 2.90 -19.66
N ARG A 45 13.11 3.41 -18.78
CA ARG A 45 14.56 3.23 -18.90
C ARG A 45 14.95 1.76 -18.81
N ILE A 46 14.44 1.02 -17.84
CA ILE A 46 14.73 -0.41 -17.69
C ILE A 46 14.29 -1.18 -18.95
N ARG A 47 13.08 -0.89 -19.46
CA ARG A 47 12.57 -1.51 -20.70
C ARG A 47 13.38 -1.13 -21.93
N ASN A 48 13.80 0.12 -22.04
CA ASN A 48 14.46 0.67 -23.23
C ASN A 48 15.99 0.49 -23.23
N THR A 49 16.57 -0.09 -22.17
CA THR A 49 17.98 -0.49 -22.13
C THR A 49 18.14 -2.02 -22.18
N PRO A 50 17.69 -2.69 -23.25
CA PRO A 50 17.94 -4.13 -23.39
C PRO A 50 19.44 -4.39 -23.55
N LEU A 51 19.87 -5.59 -23.19
CA LEU A 51 21.24 -6.03 -23.47
C LEU A 51 21.52 -5.95 -24.98
N PRO A 52 22.74 -5.55 -25.39
CA PRO A 52 23.08 -5.50 -26.81
C PRO A 52 22.89 -6.86 -27.47
N PHE A 53 22.14 -6.91 -28.58
CA PHE A 53 21.86 -8.15 -29.32
C PHE A 53 23.14 -8.95 -29.65
N ALA A 54 24.23 -8.25 -29.98
CA ALA A 54 25.52 -8.88 -30.26
C ALA A 54 26.04 -9.71 -29.07
N TYR A 55 25.82 -9.26 -27.82
CA TYR A 55 26.23 -9.98 -26.63
C TYR A 55 25.49 -11.32 -26.50
N GLN A 56 24.16 -11.30 -26.57
CA GLN A 56 23.33 -12.51 -26.50
C GLN A 56 23.68 -13.51 -27.61
N PHE A 57 23.87 -13.00 -28.83
CA PHE A 57 24.26 -13.82 -29.98
C PHE A 57 25.63 -14.49 -29.75
N HIS A 58 26.64 -13.73 -29.36
CA HIS A 58 27.98 -14.26 -29.09
C HIS A 58 27.98 -15.28 -27.96
N LEU A 59 27.25 -15.02 -26.87
CA LEU A 59 27.15 -15.94 -25.75
C LEU A 59 26.58 -17.29 -26.19
N ARG A 60 25.48 -17.29 -26.95
CA ARG A 60 24.87 -18.51 -27.50
C ARG A 60 25.86 -19.26 -28.41
N VAL A 61 26.49 -18.59 -29.38
CA VAL A 61 27.42 -19.22 -30.32
C VAL A 61 28.63 -19.82 -29.61
N THR A 62 29.22 -19.10 -28.65
CA THR A 62 30.37 -19.58 -27.87
C THR A 62 29.99 -20.79 -27.02
N LEU A 63 28.81 -20.80 -26.39
CA LEU A 63 28.33 -21.95 -25.61
C LEU A 63 28.15 -23.20 -26.48
N TRP A 64 27.52 -23.05 -27.65
CA TRP A 64 27.36 -24.16 -28.60
C TRP A 64 28.69 -24.72 -29.08
N LEU A 65 29.64 -23.83 -29.41
CA LEU A 65 30.98 -24.23 -29.83
C LEU A 65 31.74 -24.93 -28.68
N TYR A 66 31.61 -24.44 -27.45
CA TYR A 66 32.19 -25.08 -26.27
C TYR A 66 31.64 -26.50 -26.07
N LEU A 67 30.32 -26.68 -26.11
CA LEU A 67 29.69 -27.99 -25.95
C LEU A 67 30.04 -28.96 -27.09
N ALA A 68 30.20 -28.46 -28.31
CA ALA A 68 30.65 -29.26 -29.46
C ALA A 68 32.11 -29.72 -29.32
N LEU A 69 32.98 -28.93 -28.69
CA LEU A 69 34.40 -29.25 -28.47
C LEU A 69 34.65 -30.08 -27.20
N LEU A 70 33.75 -30.00 -26.21
CA LEU A 70 33.83 -30.73 -24.94
C LEU A 70 34.12 -32.24 -25.07
N PRO A 71 33.46 -33.03 -25.96
CA PRO A 71 33.73 -34.46 -26.03
C PRO A 71 35.16 -34.75 -26.48
N PHE A 72 35.72 -33.96 -27.39
CA PHE A 72 37.12 -34.10 -27.82
C PHE A 72 38.09 -33.76 -26.70
N GLN A 73 37.73 -32.85 -25.81
CA GLN A 73 38.54 -32.43 -24.67
C GLN A 73 38.68 -33.53 -23.61
N ILE A 74 37.61 -34.27 -23.30
CA ILE A 74 37.57 -35.20 -22.16
C ILE A 74 37.69 -36.67 -22.54
N TYR A 75 37.61 -37.01 -23.84
CA TYR A 75 37.61 -38.40 -24.33
C TYR A 75 38.85 -39.20 -23.92
N SER A 76 40.04 -38.58 -23.90
CA SER A 76 41.30 -39.25 -23.55
C SER A 76 41.32 -39.80 -22.12
N THR A 77 40.58 -39.16 -21.20
CA THR A 77 40.55 -39.54 -19.77
C THR A 77 39.32 -40.40 -19.44
N PHE A 78 38.16 -40.10 -20.04
CA PHE A 78 36.88 -40.73 -19.67
C PHE A 78 36.41 -41.84 -20.62
N GLY A 79 36.97 -41.97 -21.83
CA GLY A 79 36.56 -42.99 -22.80
C GLY A 79 35.06 -42.93 -23.09
N TYR A 80 34.36 -44.06 -22.95
CA TYR A 80 32.91 -44.17 -23.20
C TYR A 80 32.03 -43.36 -22.23
N TYR A 81 32.51 -43.05 -21.02
CA TYR A 81 31.77 -42.20 -20.07
C TYR A 81 31.68 -40.74 -20.53
N THR A 82 32.44 -40.36 -21.54
CA THR A 82 32.36 -39.04 -22.19
C THR A 82 30.95 -38.76 -22.71
N ILE A 83 30.25 -39.77 -23.26
CA ILE A 83 28.91 -39.58 -23.84
C ILE A 83 27.91 -39.09 -22.79
N PRO A 84 27.65 -39.81 -21.67
CA PRO A 84 26.73 -39.33 -20.65
C PRO A 84 27.25 -38.06 -19.95
N GLY A 85 28.56 -37.90 -19.76
CA GLY A 85 29.13 -36.70 -19.14
C GLY A 85 28.91 -35.43 -19.97
N THR A 86 29.13 -35.52 -21.29
CA THR A 86 28.88 -34.42 -22.23
C THR A 86 27.39 -34.10 -22.31
N LEU A 87 26.52 -35.13 -22.36
CA LEU A 87 25.07 -34.95 -22.40
C LEU A 87 24.53 -34.26 -21.15
N PHE A 88 24.99 -34.67 -19.97
CA PHE A 88 24.66 -34.02 -18.70
C PHE A 88 25.14 -32.56 -18.64
N THR A 89 26.38 -32.32 -19.08
CA THR A 89 26.97 -30.97 -19.10
C THR A 89 26.21 -30.04 -20.07
N SER A 90 25.90 -30.53 -21.27
CA SER A 90 25.08 -29.80 -22.24
C SER A 90 23.70 -29.45 -21.69
N PHE A 91 23.03 -30.39 -21.01
CA PHE A 91 21.75 -30.12 -20.37
C PHE A 91 21.84 -28.97 -19.35
N LEU A 92 22.88 -28.97 -18.50
CA LEU A 92 23.07 -27.90 -17.52
C LEU A 92 23.32 -26.53 -18.19
N PHE A 93 24.28 -26.46 -19.12
CA PHE A 93 24.66 -25.19 -19.74
C PHE A 93 23.58 -24.63 -20.67
N LEU A 94 22.90 -25.49 -21.45
CA LEU A 94 21.78 -25.06 -22.28
C LEU A 94 20.57 -24.66 -21.42
N GLY A 95 20.32 -25.36 -20.31
CA GLY A 95 19.29 -24.97 -19.34
C GLY A 95 19.55 -23.59 -18.75
N PHE A 96 20.79 -23.30 -18.35
CA PHE A 96 21.16 -21.96 -17.88
C PHE A 96 21.04 -20.89 -18.96
N LEU A 97 21.34 -21.21 -20.22
CA LEU A 97 21.17 -20.28 -21.33
C LEU A 97 19.69 -19.89 -21.50
N GLU A 98 18.78 -20.86 -21.50
CA GLU A 98 17.33 -20.60 -21.64
C GLU A 98 16.78 -19.82 -20.43
N ILE A 99 17.13 -20.22 -19.21
CA ILE A 99 16.71 -19.47 -18.00
C ILE A 99 17.23 -18.02 -18.06
N GLY A 100 18.47 -17.83 -18.52
CA GLY A 100 19.04 -16.50 -18.72
C GLY A 100 18.23 -15.64 -19.67
N GLN A 101 17.72 -16.23 -20.75
CA GLN A 101 16.92 -15.50 -21.75
C GLN A 101 15.54 -15.10 -21.23
N GLU A 102 14.91 -15.95 -20.43
CA GLU A 102 13.63 -15.66 -19.78
C GLU A 102 13.78 -14.49 -18.78
N ILE A 103 14.82 -14.49 -17.93
CA ILE A 103 15.00 -13.43 -16.92
C ILE A 103 15.47 -12.09 -17.51
N GLU A 104 15.96 -12.06 -18.74
CA GLU A 104 16.48 -10.85 -19.38
C GLU A 104 15.38 -9.86 -19.81
N ASN A 105 14.15 -10.33 -20.05
CA ASN A 105 13.05 -9.49 -20.54
C ASN A 105 11.76 -9.60 -19.69
N PRO A 106 11.78 -9.21 -18.40
CA PRO A 106 10.72 -9.49 -17.43
C PRO A 106 9.38 -8.78 -17.67
N PHE A 107 9.30 -7.91 -18.69
CA PHE A 107 8.11 -7.12 -19.03
C PHE A 107 7.43 -7.62 -20.31
N ASN A 108 7.81 -8.78 -20.82
CA ASN A 108 7.15 -9.41 -21.95
C ASN A 108 5.91 -10.20 -21.46
N TYR A 109 5.39 -11.12 -22.29
CA TYR A 109 4.20 -11.93 -21.97
C TYR A 109 4.52 -13.43 -21.92
N ASP A 110 5.76 -13.77 -21.58
CA ASP A 110 6.17 -15.15 -21.36
C ASP A 110 5.65 -15.66 -20.00
N LEU A 111 5.61 -16.98 -19.81
CA LEU A 111 4.98 -17.58 -18.61
C LEU A 111 5.67 -17.19 -17.30
N ASN A 112 6.94 -16.81 -17.35
CA ASN A 112 7.75 -16.46 -16.20
C ASN A 112 7.89 -14.93 -16.01
N ASP A 113 7.23 -14.12 -16.84
CA ASP A 113 7.27 -12.67 -16.78
C ASP A 113 6.35 -12.09 -15.68
N LEU A 114 6.49 -10.79 -15.45
CA LEU A 114 5.64 -10.04 -14.54
C LEU A 114 4.22 -9.90 -15.11
N ASP A 115 3.21 -10.30 -14.33
CA ASP A 115 1.80 -10.12 -14.68
C ASP A 115 1.35 -8.67 -14.47
N LEU A 116 1.73 -7.80 -15.41
CA LEU A 116 1.39 -6.38 -15.40
C LEU A 116 -0.12 -6.13 -15.48
N ASP A 117 -0.86 -7.01 -16.13
CA ASP A 117 -2.31 -6.90 -16.27
C ASP A 117 -2.99 -7.07 -14.91
N HIS A 118 -2.57 -8.07 -14.14
CA HIS A 118 -3.05 -8.25 -12.76
C HIS A 118 -2.72 -7.05 -11.87
N PHE A 119 -1.52 -6.47 -12.00
CA PHE A 119 -1.17 -5.24 -11.28
C PHE A 119 -2.08 -4.06 -11.67
N CYS A 120 -2.32 -3.86 -12.96
CA CYS A 120 -3.21 -2.81 -13.46
C CYS A 120 -4.65 -2.99 -12.96
N LEU A 121 -5.17 -4.22 -13.00
CA LEU A 121 -6.49 -4.56 -12.50
C LEU A 121 -6.62 -4.33 -10.98
N SER A 122 -5.57 -4.62 -10.22
CA SER A 122 -5.53 -4.36 -8.78
C SER A 122 -5.62 -2.87 -8.48
N ILE A 123 -4.80 -2.05 -9.16
CA ILE A 123 -4.84 -0.57 -9.03
C ILE A 123 -6.21 -0.03 -9.45
N GLN A 124 -6.77 -0.53 -10.55
CA GLN A 124 -8.09 -0.14 -11.03
C GLN A 124 -9.17 -0.42 -9.98
N ARG A 125 -9.12 -1.59 -9.33
CA ARG A 125 -10.06 -1.97 -8.28
C ARG A 125 -9.95 -1.06 -7.05
N GLU A 126 -8.73 -0.80 -6.59
CA GLU A 126 -8.50 0.11 -5.47
C GLU A 126 -9.00 1.53 -5.77
N LEU A 127 -8.73 2.04 -6.97
CA LEU A 127 -9.23 3.35 -7.39
C LEU A 127 -10.77 3.38 -7.45
N HIS A 128 -11.39 2.28 -7.92
CA HIS A 128 -12.84 2.16 -7.94
C HIS A 128 -13.43 2.17 -6.52
N GLU A 129 -12.78 1.50 -5.56
CA GLU A 129 -13.22 1.49 -4.17
C GLU A 129 -13.12 2.89 -3.53
N ILE A 130 -12.02 3.60 -3.76
CA ILE A 130 -11.83 4.97 -3.27
C ILE A 130 -12.87 5.93 -3.86
N THR A 131 -13.28 5.73 -5.11
CA THR A 131 -14.22 6.60 -5.82
C THR A 131 -15.69 6.16 -5.72
N ALA A 132 -15.96 4.97 -5.21
CA ALA A 132 -17.31 4.41 -5.11
C ALA A 132 -18.19 5.16 -4.10
N TYR A 133 -17.60 5.71 -3.04
CA TYR A 133 -18.33 6.44 -2.01
C TYR A 133 -17.96 7.92 -2.05
N ALA A 134 -18.97 8.79 -2.15
CA ALA A 134 -18.76 10.20 -1.88
C ALA A 134 -18.31 10.35 -0.43
N GLN A 135 -17.29 11.18 -0.19
CA GLN A 135 -16.82 11.46 1.16
C GLN A 135 -18.03 11.99 1.97
N PRO A 136 -18.52 11.27 3.00
CA PRO A 136 -19.61 11.78 3.80
C PRO A 136 -19.11 13.05 4.49
N ASP A 137 -19.96 14.08 4.54
CA ASP A 137 -19.64 15.27 5.31
C ASP A 137 -19.32 14.84 6.75
N PRO A 138 -18.14 15.15 7.31
CA PRO A 138 -17.80 14.78 8.67
C PRO A 138 -18.89 15.20 9.66
N SER A 139 -19.59 16.30 9.39
CA SER A 139 -20.70 16.76 10.25
C SER A 139 -21.85 15.75 10.30
N SER A 140 -22.12 15.03 9.21
CA SER A 140 -23.19 14.03 9.12
C SER A 140 -22.96 12.82 10.01
N PHE A 141 -21.69 12.43 10.21
CA PHE A 141 -21.32 11.34 11.12
C PHE A 141 -21.07 11.84 12.54
N ILE A 142 -20.39 12.97 12.69
CA ILE A 142 -20.04 13.54 14.00
C ILE A 142 -21.31 13.90 14.77
N PHE A 143 -22.33 14.47 14.13
CA PHE A 143 -23.57 14.89 14.79
C PHE A 143 -24.76 13.97 14.54
N ASP A 144 -24.50 12.72 14.11
CA ASP A 144 -25.53 11.70 14.00
C ASP A 144 -26.18 11.47 15.39
N PRO A 145 -27.53 11.39 15.50
CA PRO A 145 -28.20 11.05 16.75
C PRO A 145 -27.72 9.74 17.39
N CYS A 146 -27.18 8.82 16.60
CA CYS A 146 -26.61 7.56 17.07
C CYS A 146 -25.16 7.69 17.59
N ASN A 147 -24.48 8.83 17.34
CA ASN A 147 -23.14 9.07 17.84
C ASN A 147 -23.20 9.48 19.33
N ILE A 148 -23.13 8.48 20.21
CA ILE A 148 -23.19 8.62 21.67
C ILE A 148 -21.81 8.27 22.26
N PRO A 149 -20.85 9.22 22.25
CA PRO A 149 -19.44 8.92 22.52
C PRO A 149 -19.15 8.46 23.95
N PHE A 150 -20.07 8.72 24.88
CA PHE A 150 -19.90 8.44 26.32
C PHE A 150 -20.87 7.40 26.88
N ALA A 151 -21.57 6.64 26.02
CA ALA A 151 -22.39 5.53 26.47
C ALA A 151 -21.52 4.46 27.17
N PRO A 152 -21.99 3.83 28.27
CA PRO A 152 -23.32 3.95 28.87
C PRO A 152 -23.47 5.06 29.93
N SER A 153 -22.36 5.66 30.39
CA SER A 153 -22.34 6.63 31.50
C SER A 153 -23.07 7.94 31.19
N ASP A 154 -23.02 8.37 29.93
CA ASP A 154 -23.73 9.54 29.42
C ASP A 154 -24.29 9.20 28.02
N ARG A 155 -25.61 9.29 27.87
CA ARG A 155 -26.34 8.86 26.66
C ARG A 155 -26.65 9.99 25.70
N ARG A 156 -26.11 11.19 25.96
CA ARG A 156 -26.27 12.34 25.06
C ARG A 156 -25.60 12.11 23.73
N SER A 157 -26.26 12.54 22.66
CA SER A 157 -25.65 12.55 21.33
C SER A 157 -24.54 13.60 21.26
N ALA A 158 -23.62 13.46 20.30
CA ALA A 158 -22.59 14.46 20.05
C ALA A 158 -23.17 15.86 19.75
N ALA A 159 -24.38 15.95 19.17
CA ALA A 159 -25.08 17.22 18.97
C ALA A 159 -25.51 17.87 20.29
N GLU A 160 -26.13 17.10 21.19
CA GLU A 160 -26.57 17.56 22.51
C GLU A 160 -25.39 17.93 23.44
N LEU A 161 -24.21 17.35 23.20
CA LEU A 161 -22.99 17.66 23.97
C LEU A 161 -22.36 19.00 23.58
N VAL A 162 -22.57 19.45 22.34
CA VAL A 162 -22.09 20.74 21.84
C VAL A 162 -23.04 21.88 22.23
N GLU A 163 -24.31 21.58 22.42
CA GLU A 163 -25.26 22.56 22.96
C GLU A 163 -24.95 22.83 24.45
N ASP A 164 -24.88 24.11 24.83
CA ASP A 164 -24.66 24.58 26.22
C ASP A 164 -25.93 24.39 27.09
N LEU A 165 -26.54 23.21 27.00
CA LEU A 165 -27.71 22.87 27.79
C LEU A 165 -27.27 22.40 29.19
N PRO A 166 -27.95 22.87 30.25
CA PRO A 166 -27.73 22.33 31.59
C PRO A 166 -28.11 20.84 31.60
N TYR A 167 -27.19 19.99 32.06
CA TYR A 167 -27.38 18.54 32.09
C TYR A 167 -27.31 17.99 33.51
N GLN A 168 -28.19 17.05 33.82
CA GLN A 168 -28.20 16.34 35.08
C GLN A 168 -27.48 15.01 34.91
N ALA A 169 -26.34 14.86 35.59
CA ALA A 169 -25.58 13.62 35.54
C ALA A 169 -26.35 12.49 36.25
N PRO A 170 -26.43 11.28 35.68
CA PRO A 170 -27.23 10.18 36.22
C PRO A 170 -26.80 9.70 37.63
N GLN A 171 -25.62 10.11 38.12
CA GLN A 171 -25.09 9.74 39.44
C GLN A 171 -25.22 10.84 40.51
N HIS A 172 -25.65 12.06 40.15
CA HIS A 172 -25.87 13.17 41.10
C HIS A 172 -27.32 13.68 40.95
N GLU A 173 -28.24 13.06 41.69
CA GLU A 173 -29.61 13.56 41.81
C GLU A 173 -29.60 14.95 42.47
N GLY A 174 -29.81 16.01 41.67
CA GLY A 174 -30.03 17.38 42.16
C GLY A 174 -28.95 18.41 41.85
N GLU A 175 -27.79 18.03 41.27
CA GLU A 175 -26.74 18.99 40.91
C GLU A 175 -26.62 19.12 39.37
N LEU A 176 -27.01 20.29 38.86
CA LEU A 176 -26.91 20.62 37.44
C LEU A 176 -25.42 20.84 37.11
N ALA A 177 -24.87 20.01 36.21
CA ALA A 177 -23.52 20.22 35.74
C ALA A 177 -23.46 21.52 34.90
N PRO A 178 -22.41 22.35 35.05
CA PRO A 178 -22.25 23.54 34.25
C PRO A 178 -22.20 23.18 32.75
N PRO A 179 -22.91 23.91 31.87
CA PRO A 179 -22.97 23.61 30.44
C PRO A 179 -21.60 23.71 29.75
N GLY A 180 -21.51 23.11 28.56
CA GLY A 180 -20.33 23.19 27.70
C GLY A 180 -19.15 22.31 28.12
N ILE A 181 -17.93 22.80 27.89
CA ILE A 181 -16.67 22.06 28.12
C ILE A 181 -16.53 21.59 29.58
N ALA A 182 -17.10 22.32 30.53
CA ALA A 182 -17.10 21.94 31.94
C ALA A 182 -17.93 20.66 32.19
N SER A 183 -19.07 20.50 31.50
CA SER A 183 -19.87 19.27 31.48
C SER A 183 -19.06 18.09 30.94
N ILE A 184 -18.37 18.28 29.80
CA ILE A 184 -17.58 17.23 29.16
C ILE A 184 -16.43 16.77 30.07
N ARG A 185 -15.68 17.70 30.65
CA ARG A 185 -14.60 17.37 31.60
C ARG A 185 -15.14 16.57 32.79
N HIS A 186 -16.29 16.98 33.32
CA HIS A 186 -16.94 16.29 34.44
C HIS A 186 -17.36 14.86 34.05
N THR A 187 -17.99 14.68 32.89
CA THR A 187 -18.34 13.36 32.35
C THR A 187 -17.09 12.49 32.15
N LEU A 188 -16.01 13.00 31.57
CA LEU A 188 -14.76 12.26 31.36
C LEU A 188 -14.15 11.76 32.68
N VAL A 189 -14.10 12.62 33.71
CA VAL A 189 -13.58 12.24 35.04
C VAL A 189 -14.44 11.17 35.68
N ASN A 190 -15.77 11.25 35.54
CA ASN A 190 -16.68 10.28 36.12
C ASN A 190 -16.68 8.95 35.38
N SER A 191 -16.65 8.96 34.05
CA SER A 191 -16.48 7.76 33.23
C SER A 191 -15.17 7.06 33.57
N TRP A 192 -14.07 7.81 33.76
CA TRP A 192 -12.81 7.24 34.21
C TRP A 192 -12.91 6.59 35.60
N LYS A 193 -13.51 7.28 36.58
CA LYS A 193 -13.74 6.71 37.93
C LYS A 193 -14.62 5.46 37.89
N GLN A 194 -15.63 5.44 37.02
CA GLN A 194 -16.53 4.31 36.85
C GLN A 194 -15.79 3.11 36.25
N VAL A 195 -15.04 3.31 35.16
CA VAL A 195 -14.20 2.25 34.59
C VAL A 195 -13.16 1.76 35.60
N ASP A 196 -12.52 2.64 36.37
CA ASP A 196 -11.55 2.23 37.41
C ASP A 196 -12.21 1.40 38.52
N ARG A 197 -13.47 1.69 38.88
CA ARG A 197 -14.26 0.86 39.83
C ARG A 197 -14.64 -0.49 39.21
N ASP A 198 -15.14 -0.50 37.98
CA ASP A 198 -15.66 -1.70 37.32
C ASP A 198 -14.52 -2.66 36.90
N THR A 199 -13.33 -2.13 36.61
CA THR A 199 -12.17 -2.91 36.14
C THR A 199 -11.23 -3.31 37.28
N ARG A 200 -11.41 -2.80 38.51
CA ARG A 200 -10.62 -3.24 39.66
C ARG A 200 -11.18 -4.55 40.22
N PRO A 201 -10.39 -5.64 40.27
CA PRO A 201 -10.79 -6.83 41.01
C PRO A 201 -10.86 -6.49 42.51
N ASP A 202 -11.95 -6.90 43.17
CA ASP A 202 -12.23 -6.69 44.59
C ASP A 202 -10.99 -6.94 45.47
N ARG A 203 -10.31 -5.86 45.88
CA ARG A 203 -9.41 -5.94 47.02
C ARG A 203 -10.25 -5.81 48.27
N ALA A 204 -10.49 -6.96 48.92
CA ALA A 204 -11.08 -7.05 50.24
C ALA A 204 -10.45 -6.02 51.21
N PRO A 205 -11.24 -5.40 52.11
CA PRO A 205 -10.72 -4.40 53.02
C PRO A 205 -9.72 -5.03 53.99
N VAL A 206 -8.48 -4.53 53.98
CA VAL A 206 -7.49 -4.84 55.02
C VAL A 206 -7.96 -4.14 56.29
N PHE A 207 -8.55 -4.92 57.20
CA PHE A 207 -8.77 -4.49 58.59
C PHE A 207 -7.39 -4.27 59.23
N VAL A 208 -7.06 -3.00 59.48
CA VAL A 208 -5.92 -2.64 60.33
C VAL A 208 -6.46 -2.57 61.77
N SER A 209 -5.98 -3.51 62.59
CA SER A 209 -6.19 -3.59 64.05
C SER A 209 -5.40 -2.53 64.80
#